data_AF-A0A1S0UF86-F1
#
_entry.id   AF-A0A1S0UF86-F1
#
_cell.length_a   1.000
_cell.length_b   1.000
_cell.length_c   1.000
_cell.angle_alpha   90.00
_cell.angle_beta   90.00
_cell.angle_gamma   90.00
#
_symmetry.space_group_name_H-M   'P 1'
#
loop_
_entity.id
_entity.type
_entity.pdbx_description
1 polymer ?
#
loop_
_entity_poly.entity_id
_entity_poly.type
_entity_poly.pdbx_seq_one_letter_code
_entity_poly.pdbx_strand_id
1 'polypeptide(L)'
;MLDIVDASSILLRFEMENVSVGNRWKILLPIIKPHLHDHILAFNDAHIRMIVEGCNDIATRMEHCNSVASFINNNSGDNNERTQSLGKPICDAITSYYSGDYHKVVQTLAPIRHNVYNIGGSNAQRDVFTQLLIHSAMSSTEVDDHKLGKLILEERNVIKKNSTLSQRLLNKYNQLKGI
;
A
#
# COMPACT_ATOMS: atom_id res chain seq x y z
N MET A 1 -4.10 -11.61 13.36
CA MET A 1 -3.69 -10.94 12.10
C MET A 1 -4.82 -10.21 11.39
N LEU A 2 -6.04 -10.74 11.29
CA LEU A 2 -7.13 -10.06 10.58
C LEU A 2 -7.44 -8.65 11.12
N ASP A 3 -7.57 -8.49 12.45
CA ASP A 3 -7.81 -7.17 13.05
C ASP A 3 -6.71 -6.14 12.75
N ILE A 4 -5.46 -6.62 12.61
CA ILE A 4 -4.30 -5.79 12.29
C ILE A 4 -4.32 -5.35 10.82
N VAL A 5 -4.71 -6.26 9.92
CA VAL A 5 -4.94 -5.97 8.51
C VAL A 5 -6.03 -4.91 8.36
N ASP A 6 -7.16 -5.07 9.06
CA ASP A 6 -8.27 -4.11 9.00
C ASP A 6 -7.88 -2.75 9.62
N ALA A 7 -7.21 -2.76 10.77
CA ALA A 7 -6.76 -1.54 11.45
C ALA A 7 -5.75 -0.77 10.59
N SER A 8 -4.73 -1.42 10.04
CA SER A 8 -3.76 -0.75 9.16
C SER A 8 -4.40 -0.24 7.87
N SER A 9 -5.32 -1.01 7.28
CA SER A 9 -6.08 -0.60 6.10
C SER A 9 -6.91 0.66 6.31
N ILE A 10 -7.56 0.83 7.47
CA ILE A 10 -8.38 2.02 7.74
C ILE A 10 -7.52 3.24 8.12
N LEU A 11 -6.44 3.02 8.88
CA LEU A 11 -5.53 4.11 9.27
C LEU A 11 -4.86 4.75 8.05
N LEU A 12 -4.33 3.94 7.13
CA LEU A 12 -3.74 4.47 5.90
C LEU A 12 -4.75 5.26 5.06
N ARG A 13 -6.02 4.83 5.04
CA ARG A 13 -7.09 5.56 4.34
C ARG A 13 -7.41 6.91 4.98
N PHE A 14 -7.38 6.98 6.30
CA PHE A 14 -7.53 8.24 7.00
C PHE A 14 -6.39 9.19 6.65
N GLU A 15 -5.14 8.72 6.65
CA GLU A 15 -3.99 9.56 6.29
C GLU A 15 -4.05 10.05 4.84
N MET A 16 -4.41 9.17 3.89
CA MET A 16 -4.60 9.55 2.47
C MET A 16 -5.67 10.65 2.27
N GLU A 17 -6.63 10.74 3.17
CA GLU A 17 -7.69 11.76 3.22
C GLU A 17 -7.34 12.92 4.18
N ASN A 18 -6.07 13.04 4.60
CA ASN A 18 -5.56 14.06 5.52
C ASN A 18 -6.24 14.07 6.91
N VAL A 19 -6.79 12.94 7.34
CA VAL A 19 -7.38 12.76 8.68
C VAL A 19 -6.30 12.32 9.65
N SER A 20 -6.12 13.07 10.74
CA SER A 20 -5.14 12.74 11.78
C SER A 20 -5.47 11.43 12.49
N VAL A 21 -4.53 10.48 12.45
CA VAL A 21 -4.64 9.18 13.13
C VAL A 21 -4.06 9.19 14.54
N GLY A 22 -3.36 10.25 14.95
CA GLY A 22 -2.74 10.37 16.26
C GLY A 22 -1.75 9.24 16.56
N ASN A 23 -1.83 8.66 17.76
CA ASN A 23 -0.93 7.57 18.18
C ASN A 23 -1.39 6.16 17.76
N ARG A 24 -2.41 6.03 16.89
CA ARG A 24 -3.02 4.72 16.57
C ARG A 24 -2.05 3.74 15.91
N TRP A 25 -1.13 4.21 15.07
CA TRP A 25 -0.06 3.36 14.51
C TRP A 25 0.80 2.73 15.61
N LYS A 26 1.21 3.53 16.60
CA LYS A 26 2.08 3.09 17.71
C LYS A 26 1.44 2.01 18.58
N ILE A 27 0.11 2.00 18.68
CA ILE A 27 -0.63 0.96 19.41
C ILE A 27 -0.49 -0.41 18.70
N LEU A 28 -0.36 -0.42 17.38
CA LEU A 28 -0.24 -1.66 16.58
C LEU A 28 1.18 -2.21 16.54
N LEU A 29 2.19 -1.36 16.72
CA LEU A 29 3.60 -1.75 16.66
C LEU A 29 3.98 -2.94 17.59
N PRO A 30 3.64 -2.96 18.89
CA PRO A 30 3.98 -4.10 19.75
C PRO A 30 3.25 -5.39 19.34
N ILE A 31 2.11 -5.28 18.65
CA ILE A 31 1.34 -6.44 18.20
C ILE A 31 1.99 -7.08 16.98
N ILE A 32 2.57 -6.30 16.05
CA ILE A 32 3.19 -6.83 14.83
C ILE A 32 4.64 -7.29 15.02
N LYS A 33 5.34 -6.81 16.06
CA LYS A 33 6.75 -7.14 16.29
C LYS A 33 7.03 -8.65 16.38
N PRO A 34 6.21 -9.46 17.08
CA PRO A 34 6.39 -10.91 17.09
C PRO A 34 6.20 -11.60 15.73
N HIS A 35 5.60 -10.92 14.74
CA HIS A 35 5.18 -11.49 13.46
C HIS A 35 6.06 -11.06 12.28
N LEU A 36 7.14 -10.31 12.51
CA LEU A 36 7.98 -9.78 11.43
C LEU A 36 8.66 -10.86 10.58
N HIS A 37 8.79 -12.08 11.11
CA HIS A 37 9.47 -13.21 10.47
C HIS A 37 8.51 -14.32 10.03
N ASP A 38 7.20 -14.16 10.25
CA ASP A 38 6.20 -15.21 10.00
C ASP A 38 6.11 -15.55 8.50
N HIS A 39 6.06 -14.52 7.65
CA HIS A 39 5.95 -14.60 6.19
C HIS A 39 4.91 -15.60 5.66
N ILE A 40 3.86 -15.89 6.44
CA ILE A 40 2.83 -16.89 6.08
C ILE A 40 2.08 -16.47 4.82
N LEU A 41 1.82 -15.16 4.68
CA LEU A 41 1.20 -14.55 3.51
C LEU A 41 1.88 -13.23 3.19
N ALA A 42 2.32 -13.05 1.94
CA ALA A 42 2.81 -11.76 1.42
C ALA A 42 1.84 -10.59 1.68
N PHE A 43 0.53 -10.88 1.72
CA PHE A 43 -0.52 -9.94 2.07
C PHE A 43 -0.39 -9.38 3.49
N ASN A 44 0.01 -10.20 4.46
CA ASN A 44 0.23 -9.78 5.83
C ASN A 44 1.47 -8.90 5.94
N ASP A 45 2.55 -9.25 5.23
CA ASP A 45 3.78 -8.45 5.19
C ASP A 45 3.51 -7.01 4.71
N ALA A 46 2.67 -6.85 3.68
CA ALA A 46 2.29 -5.52 3.20
C ALA A 46 1.56 -4.68 4.27
N HIS A 47 0.70 -5.29 5.09
CA HIS A 47 -0.02 -4.58 6.16
C HIS A 47 0.89 -4.30 7.38
N ILE A 48 1.80 -5.23 7.70
CA ILE A 48 2.87 -4.99 8.67
C ILE A 48 3.70 -3.79 8.23
N ARG A 49 4.04 -3.71 6.93
CA ARG A 49 4.82 -2.59 6.41
C ARG A 49 4.12 -1.24 6.59
N MET A 50 2.80 -1.16 6.39
CA MET A 50 2.04 0.08 6.66
C MET A 50 2.20 0.55 8.11
N ILE A 51 2.16 -0.39 9.06
CA ILE A 51 2.26 -0.07 10.49
C ILE A 51 3.66 0.41 10.83
N VAL A 52 4.68 -0.27 10.32
CA VAL A 52 6.09 0.07 10.57
C VAL A 52 6.41 1.46 10.02
N GLU A 53 5.95 1.76 8.79
CA GLU A 53 6.12 3.07 8.18
C GLU A 53 5.32 4.17 8.90
N GLY A 54 4.06 3.89 9.26
CA GLY A 54 3.22 4.82 10.03
C GLY A 54 3.74 5.12 11.44
N CYS A 55 4.59 4.26 12.00
CA CYS A 55 5.31 4.52 13.25
C CYS A 55 6.64 5.26 13.07
N ASN A 56 7.16 5.32 11.84
CA ASN A 56 8.52 5.75 11.52
C ASN A 56 9.61 5.05 12.37
N ASP A 57 9.44 3.75 12.64
CA ASP A 57 10.40 2.96 13.43
C ASP A 57 11.43 2.30 12.51
N ILE A 58 12.59 2.95 12.36
CA ILE A 58 13.65 2.56 11.43
C ILE A 58 14.23 1.17 11.77
N ALA A 59 14.37 0.83 13.06
CA ALA A 59 14.91 -0.46 13.46
C ALA A 59 13.97 -1.60 13.02
N THR A 60 12.68 -1.44 13.29
CA THR A 60 11.64 -2.40 12.89
C THR A 60 11.52 -2.47 11.36
N ARG A 61 11.68 -1.33 10.66
CA ARG A 61 11.72 -1.24 9.19
C ARG A 61 12.82 -2.11 8.60
N MET A 62 14.03 -1.97 9.13
CA MET A 62 15.19 -2.73 8.65
C MET A 62 15.07 -4.21 8.97
N GLU A 63 14.59 -4.54 10.18
CA GLU A 63 14.33 -5.93 10.56
C GLU A 63 13.34 -6.60 9.61
N HIS A 64 12.19 -5.97 9.35
CA HIS A 64 11.18 -6.50 8.43
C HIS A 64 11.68 -6.60 6.98
N CYS A 65 12.46 -5.64 6.50
CA CYS A 65 13.09 -5.73 5.17
C CYS A 65 14.04 -6.93 5.07
N ASN A 66 14.87 -7.13 6.10
CA ASN A 66 15.83 -8.23 6.14
C ASN A 66 15.13 -9.59 6.25
N SER A 67 14.06 -9.69 7.04
CA SER A 67 13.29 -10.92 7.18
C SER A 67 12.62 -11.31 5.87
N VAL A 68 11.96 -10.37 5.18
CA VAL A 68 11.36 -10.61 3.84
C VAL A 68 12.42 -11.03 2.83
N ALA A 69 13.60 -10.38 2.81
CA ALA A 69 14.69 -10.76 1.90
C ALA A 69 15.23 -12.16 2.22
N SER A 70 15.42 -12.49 3.49
CA SER A 70 15.82 -13.82 3.94
C SER A 70 14.80 -14.88 3.54
N PHE A 71 13.51 -14.60 3.72
CA PHE A 71 12.44 -15.51 3.32
C PHE A 71 12.46 -15.79 1.81
N ILE A 72 12.62 -14.75 0.98
CA ILE A 72 12.73 -14.88 -0.48
C ILE A 72 13.92 -15.75 -0.87
N ASN A 73 15.09 -15.51 -0.27
CA ASN A 73 16.34 -16.19 -0.66
C ASN A 73 16.47 -17.63 -0.16
N ASN A 74 15.83 -17.96 0.97
CA ASN A 74 16.03 -19.23 1.67
C ASN A 74 14.85 -20.21 1.56
N ASN A 75 13.76 -19.83 0.88
CA ASN A 75 12.57 -20.67 0.73
C ASN A 75 12.15 -20.77 -0.74
N SER A 76 11.16 -21.61 -1.02
CA SER A 76 10.55 -21.79 -2.33
C SER A 76 9.05 -22.10 -2.20
N GLY A 77 8.35 -22.15 -3.33
CA GLY A 77 6.91 -22.44 -3.40
C GLY A 77 6.05 -21.20 -3.55
N ASP A 78 4.74 -21.40 -3.75
CA ASP A 78 3.79 -20.38 -4.18
C ASP A 78 3.84 -19.07 -3.37
N ASN A 79 3.95 -19.17 -2.04
CA ASN A 79 3.98 -17.98 -1.20
C ASN A 79 5.32 -17.23 -1.30
N ASN A 80 6.44 -17.93 -1.49
CA ASN A 80 7.74 -17.32 -1.78
C ASN A 80 7.69 -16.55 -3.11
N GLU A 81 7.16 -17.18 -4.17
CA GLU A 81 7.00 -16.55 -5.48
C GLU A 81 6.08 -15.31 -5.43
N ARG A 82 4.96 -15.39 -4.70
CA ARG A 82 4.06 -14.25 -4.46
C ARG A 82 4.72 -13.15 -3.64
N THR A 83 5.53 -13.52 -2.64
CA THR A 83 6.27 -12.55 -1.83
C THR A 83 7.30 -11.83 -2.69
N GLN A 84 8.02 -12.53 -3.57
CA GLN A 84 9.00 -11.94 -4.48
C GLN A 84 8.34 -11.02 -5.54
N SER A 85 7.27 -11.49 -6.19
CA SER A 85 6.67 -10.82 -7.34
C SER A 85 5.66 -9.72 -6.99
N LEU A 86 5.00 -9.81 -5.81
CA LEU A 86 3.95 -8.88 -5.40
C LEU A 86 4.20 -8.30 -4.01
N GLY A 87 4.50 -9.15 -3.02
CA GLY A 87 4.64 -8.73 -1.61
C GLY A 87 5.74 -7.69 -1.41
N LYS A 88 6.97 -8.01 -1.81
CA LYS A 88 8.12 -7.14 -1.68
C LYS A 88 7.95 -5.83 -2.46
N PRO A 89 7.54 -5.81 -3.75
CA PRO A 89 7.24 -4.56 -4.44
C PRO A 89 6.20 -3.71 -3.73
N ILE A 90 5.14 -4.31 -3.16
CA ILE A 90 4.14 -3.56 -2.39
C ILE A 90 4.76 -2.97 -1.11
N CYS A 91 5.58 -3.72 -0.37
CA CYS A 91 6.30 -3.19 0.79
C CYS A 91 7.23 -2.03 0.41
N ASP A 92 7.97 -2.16 -0.68
CA ASP A 92 8.88 -1.13 -1.19
C ASP A 92 8.10 0.14 -1.61
N ALA A 93 6.94 -0.04 -2.24
CA ALA A 93 6.04 1.05 -2.61
C ALA A 93 5.47 1.78 -1.39
N ILE A 94 5.04 1.05 -0.35
CA ILE A 94 4.57 1.66 0.90
C ILE A 94 5.69 2.51 1.51
N THR A 95 6.92 2.01 1.54
CA THR A 95 8.09 2.78 2.01
C THR A 95 8.29 4.06 1.22
N SER A 96 8.23 3.96 -0.11
CA SER A 96 8.41 5.10 -1.01
C SER A 96 7.32 6.16 -0.83
N TYR A 97 6.09 5.72 -0.54
CA TYR A 97 4.98 6.61 -0.22
C TYR A 97 5.25 7.44 1.05
N TYR A 98 5.71 6.79 2.12
CA TYR A 98 6.02 7.46 3.38
C TYR A 98 7.27 8.35 3.31
N SER A 99 8.18 8.10 2.36
CA SER A 99 9.29 9.01 2.06
C SER A 99 8.93 10.15 1.11
N GLY A 100 7.69 10.21 0.61
CA GLY A 100 7.25 11.22 -0.36
C GLY A 100 7.73 11.00 -1.80
N ASP A 101 8.33 9.85 -2.10
CA ASP A 101 8.78 9.48 -3.45
C ASP A 101 7.62 8.85 -4.22
N TYR A 102 6.63 9.68 -4.56
CA TYR A 102 5.39 9.23 -5.18
C TYR A 102 5.61 8.68 -6.60
N HIS A 103 6.59 9.18 -7.34
CA HIS A 103 6.94 8.65 -8.65
C HIS A 103 7.39 7.19 -8.55
N LYS A 104 8.26 6.88 -7.57
CA LYS A 104 8.71 5.50 -7.34
C LYS A 104 7.58 4.57 -6.91
N VAL A 105 6.59 5.07 -6.16
CA VAL A 105 5.37 4.30 -5.85
C VAL A 105 4.66 3.90 -7.15
N VAL A 106 4.50 4.85 -8.08
CA VAL A 106 3.83 4.61 -9.36
C VAL A 106 4.62 3.61 -10.20
N GLN A 107 5.93 3.81 -10.37
CA GLN A 107 6.79 2.88 -11.09
C GLN A 107 6.75 1.45 -10.53
N THR A 108 6.59 1.31 -9.21
CA THR A 108 6.59 0.01 -8.53
C THR A 108 5.24 -0.68 -8.61
N LEU A 109 4.13 0.03 -8.36
CA LEU A 109 2.79 -0.57 -8.28
C LEU A 109 2.08 -0.66 -9.63
N ALA A 110 2.28 0.30 -10.55
CA ALA A 110 1.56 0.31 -11.81
C ALA A 110 1.76 -0.96 -12.67
N PRO A 111 2.98 -1.53 -12.77
CA PRO A 111 3.22 -2.75 -13.54
C PRO A 111 2.50 -3.98 -12.98
N ILE A 112 2.32 -4.04 -11.65
CA ILE A 112 1.72 -5.21 -10.97
C ILE A 112 0.24 -5.03 -10.62
N ARG A 113 -0.35 -3.86 -10.86
CA ARG A 113 -1.69 -3.47 -10.37
C ARG A 113 -2.80 -4.49 -10.68
N HIS A 114 -2.74 -5.09 -11.87
CA HIS A 114 -3.74 -6.08 -12.33
C HIS A 114 -3.53 -7.46 -11.73
N ASN A 115 -2.35 -7.73 -11.15
CA ASN A 115 -1.98 -9.01 -10.55
C ASN A 115 -2.05 -9.00 -9.02
N VAL A 116 -2.31 -7.85 -8.39
CA VAL A 116 -2.38 -7.71 -6.93
C VAL A 116 -3.40 -8.65 -6.30
N TYR A 117 -4.46 -9.05 -7.00
CA TYR A 117 -5.43 -10.00 -6.47
C TYR A 117 -4.81 -11.37 -6.10
N ASN A 118 -3.70 -11.76 -6.72
CA ASN A 118 -2.98 -13.00 -6.47
C ASN A 118 -2.23 -13.02 -5.12
N ILE A 119 -2.09 -11.87 -4.44
CA ILE A 119 -1.43 -11.82 -3.13
C ILE A 119 -2.26 -12.48 -2.01
N GLY A 120 -3.54 -12.75 -2.25
CA GLY A 120 -4.48 -13.26 -1.24
C GLY A 120 -5.11 -12.14 -0.40
N GLY A 121 -5.82 -12.50 0.68
CA GLY A 121 -6.54 -11.57 1.55
C GLY A 121 -7.96 -11.22 1.06
N SER A 122 -8.59 -10.19 1.62
CA SER A 122 -9.91 -9.73 1.17
C SER A 122 -9.84 -8.61 0.13
N ASN A 123 -10.89 -8.52 -0.71
CA ASN A 123 -11.03 -7.47 -1.74
C ASN A 123 -10.92 -6.06 -1.16
N ALA A 124 -11.57 -5.80 -0.02
CA ALA A 124 -11.57 -4.49 0.60
C ALA A 124 -10.18 -4.06 1.09
N GLN A 125 -9.37 -5.00 1.56
CA GLN A 125 -8.03 -4.70 2.09
C GLN A 125 -7.05 -4.51 0.94
N ARG A 126 -7.06 -5.38 -0.08
CA ARG A 126 -6.25 -5.19 -1.31
C ARG A 126 -6.51 -3.86 -2.01
N ASP A 127 -7.74 -3.38 -1.94
CA ASP A 127 -8.13 -2.10 -2.52
C ASP A 127 -7.31 -0.92 -1.99
N VAL A 128 -6.70 -1.04 -0.80
CA VAL A 128 -5.83 0.00 -0.25
C VAL A 128 -4.60 0.24 -1.13
N PHE A 129 -4.08 -0.79 -1.79
CA PHE A 129 -2.92 -0.66 -2.68
C PHE A 129 -3.26 0.10 -3.96
N THR A 130 -4.46 -0.11 -4.50
CA THR A 130 -4.98 0.68 -5.62
C THR A 130 -5.20 2.14 -5.21
N GLN A 131 -5.73 2.39 -4.01
CA GLN A 131 -5.87 3.74 -3.48
C GLN A 131 -4.49 4.41 -3.30
N LEU A 132 -3.52 3.71 -2.72
CA LEU A 132 -2.14 4.18 -2.58
C LEU A 132 -1.52 4.59 -3.93
N LEU A 133 -1.72 3.77 -4.96
CA LEU A 133 -1.27 4.09 -6.32
C LEU A 133 -1.97 5.33 -6.89
N ILE A 134 -3.30 5.46 -6.77
CA ILE A 134 -4.02 6.66 -7.23
C ILE A 134 -3.53 7.91 -6.50
N HIS A 135 -3.42 7.86 -5.17
CA HIS A 135 -2.95 8.98 -4.37
C HIS A 135 -1.52 9.40 -4.73
N SER A 136 -0.63 8.43 -4.97
CA SER A 136 0.75 8.69 -5.37
C SER A 136 0.81 9.28 -6.78
N ALA A 137 0.06 8.72 -7.72
CA ALA A 137 -0.05 9.23 -9.08
C ALA A 137 -0.57 10.68 -9.13
N MET A 138 -1.46 11.06 -8.19
CA MET A 138 -1.96 12.42 -8.02
C MET A 138 -0.99 13.38 -7.30
N SER A 139 -0.02 12.84 -6.57
CA SER A 139 0.94 13.62 -5.76
C SER A 139 2.33 13.68 -6.38
N SER A 140 2.56 12.91 -7.45
CA SER A 140 3.82 12.88 -8.20
C SER A 140 4.05 14.20 -8.94
N THR A 141 5.31 14.54 -9.16
CA THR A 141 5.69 15.68 -10.00
C THR A 141 5.57 15.36 -11.49
N GLU A 142 5.47 14.08 -11.86
CA GLU A 142 5.49 13.64 -13.25
C GLU A 142 4.10 13.74 -13.91
N VAL A 143 4.07 14.34 -15.11
CA VAL A 143 2.82 14.53 -15.86
C VAL A 143 2.20 13.20 -16.29
N ASP A 144 3.03 12.20 -16.62
CA ASP A 144 2.53 10.89 -17.06
C ASP A 144 1.95 10.08 -15.90
N ASP A 145 2.47 10.23 -14.68
CA ASP A 145 1.87 9.66 -13.47
C ASP A 145 0.47 10.23 -13.26
N HIS A 146 0.28 11.54 -13.42
CA HIS A 146 -1.04 12.17 -13.31
C HIS A 146 -2.04 11.63 -14.35
N LYS A 147 -1.60 11.37 -15.59
CA LYS A 147 -2.46 10.76 -16.62
C LYS A 147 -2.84 9.34 -16.24
N LEU A 148 -1.88 8.56 -15.75
CA LEU A 148 -2.11 7.19 -15.29
C LEU A 148 -3.06 7.15 -14.09
N GLY A 149 -2.90 8.05 -13.12
CA GLY A 149 -3.80 8.17 -11.97
C GLY A 149 -5.25 8.41 -12.38
N LYS A 150 -5.47 9.28 -13.38
CA LYS A 150 -6.79 9.52 -13.96
C LYS A 150 -7.38 8.25 -14.59
N LEU A 151 -6.59 7.55 -15.41
CA LEU A 151 -7.02 6.32 -16.07
C LEU A 151 -7.42 5.25 -15.05
N ILE A 152 -6.61 5.02 -14.01
CA ILE A 152 -6.91 4.05 -12.95
C ILE A 152 -8.18 4.45 -12.18
N LEU A 153 -8.40 5.75 -11.96
CA LEU A 153 -9.59 6.24 -11.29
C LEU A 153 -10.86 6.05 -12.14
N GLU A 154 -10.76 6.21 -13.46
CA GLU A 154 -11.85 5.92 -14.40
C GLU A 154 -12.16 4.41 -14.45
N GLU A 155 -11.15 3.55 -14.55
CA GLU A 155 -11.30 2.09 -14.43
C GLU A 155 -12.04 1.72 -13.14
N ARG A 156 -11.63 2.33 -12.02
CA ARG A 156 -12.26 2.12 -10.71
C ARG A 156 -13.72 2.54 -10.69
N ASN A 157 -14.09 3.65 -11.32
CA ASN A 157 -15.49 4.13 -11.37
C ASN A 157 -16.41 3.15 -12.12
N VAL A 158 -15.88 2.46 -13.14
CA VAL A 158 -16.62 1.42 -13.87
C VAL A 158 -16.89 0.21 -12.97
N ILE A 159 -15.88 -0.23 -12.20
CA ILE A 159 -15.97 -1.40 -11.32
C ILE A 159 -16.79 -1.11 -10.06
N LYS A 160 -16.56 0.04 -9.42
CA LYS A 160 -17.20 0.46 -8.16
C LYS A 160 -18.18 1.60 -8.41
N LYS A 161 -19.25 1.28 -9.14
CA LYS A 161 -20.33 2.24 -9.45
C LYS A 161 -20.84 2.91 -8.18
N ASN A 162 -21.05 4.22 -8.24
CA ASN A 162 -21.54 5.06 -7.15
C ASN A 162 -20.66 5.06 -5.88
N SER A 163 -19.37 4.74 -5.99
CA SER A 163 -18.44 4.88 -4.86
C SER A 163 -18.19 6.36 -4.53
N THR A 164 -18.61 6.78 -3.34
CA THR A 164 -18.36 8.12 -2.81
C THR A 164 -16.87 8.46 -2.77
N LEU A 165 -16.02 7.48 -2.43
CA LEU A 165 -14.57 7.64 -2.47
C LEU A 165 -14.07 7.98 -3.87
N SER A 166 -14.50 7.23 -4.90
CA SER A 166 -14.04 7.49 -6.27
C SER A 166 -14.53 8.85 -6.79
N GLN A 167 -15.74 9.29 -6.41
CA GLN A 167 -16.24 10.63 -6.72
C GLN A 167 -15.38 11.72 -6.05
N ARG A 168 -15.04 11.56 -4.76
CA ARG A 168 -14.17 12.51 -4.06
C ARG A 168 -12.77 12.59 -4.67
N LEU A 169 -12.18 11.45 -5.01
CA LEU A 169 -10.87 11.40 -5.68
C LEU A 169 -10.90 12.10 -7.04
N LEU A 170 -11.98 11.94 -7.81
CA LEU A 170 -12.13 12.58 -9.11
C LEU A 170 -12.26 14.10 -8.96
N ASN A 171 -13.02 14.55 -7.96
CA ASN A 171 -13.13 15.97 -7.64
C ASN A 171 -11.75 16.55 -7.24
N LYS A 172 -11.00 15.84 -6.40
CA LYS A 172 -9.63 16.24 -6.01
C LYS A 172 -8.69 16.31 -7.22
N TYR A 173 -8.77 15.34 -8.13
CA TYR A 173 -8.00 15.35 -9.38
C TYR A 173 -8.33 16.57 -10.25
N ASN A 174 -9.60 16.90 -10.41
CA ASN A 174 -10.03 18.04 -11.22
C ASN A 174 -9.57 19.38 -10.62
N GLN A 175 -9.50 19.49 -9.29
CA GLN A 175 -8.98 20.68 -8.60
C GLN A 175 -7.48 20.89 -8.84
N LEU A 176 -6.69 19.81 -8.98
CA LEU A 176 -5.25 19.91 -9.29
C LEU A 176 -4.97 20.51 -10.67
N LYS A 177 -5.93 20.44 -11.60
CA LYS A 177 -5.81 21.05 -12.96
C LYS A 177 -6.30 22.49 -13.02
N GLY A 178 -6.83 23.03 -11.93
CA GLY A 178 -7.44 24.37 -11.86
C GLY A 178 -6.46 25.50 -11.49
N ILE A 179 -5.15 25.29 -11.62
CA ILE A 179 -4.09 26.30 -11.40
C ILE A 179 -3.39 26.57 -12.72
#